data_AF-X1FH80-F1
#
_entry.id   AF-X1FH80-F1
#
_cell.length_a   1.000
_cell.length_b   1.000
_cell.length_c   1.000
_cell.angle_alpha   90.00
_cell.angle_beta   90.00
_cell.angle_gamma   90.00
#
_symmetry.space_group_name_H-M   'P 1'
#
loop_
_entity.id
_entity.type
_entity.pdbx_description
1 polymer ?
#
loop_
_entity_poly.entity_id
_entity_poly.type
_entity_poly.pdbx_seq_one_letter_code
_entity_poly.pdbx_strand_id
1 'polypeptide(L)'
;LPQIKDVLKKLQPIQDIEEGFVAYSEGKAMIPPVGEMIFKKPPGDVHIKYGYIVDDDYYVIKIASGFFESSSSNRYTSDGLVFYLYYG
;
A
#
# COMPACT_ATOMS: atom_id res chain seq x y z
N LEU A 1 -7.88 -4.97 13.13
CA LEU A 1 -8.70 -5.23 11.91
C LEU A 1 -10.16 -4.77 12.06
N PRO A 2 -10.88 -5.08 13.16
CA PRO A 2 -12.28 -4.67 13.32
C PRO A 2 -12.51 -3.15 13.21
N GLN A 3 -11.59 -2.36 13.75
CA GLN A 3 -11.65 -0.89 13.73
C GLN A 3 -11.59 -0.35 12.29
N ILE A 4 -10.67 -0.85 11.46
CA ILE A 4 -10.55 -0.46 10.04
C ILE A 4 -11.84 -0.82 9.28
N LYS A 5 -12.37 -2.03 9.50
CA LYS A 5 -13.63 -2.47 8.86
C LYS A 5 -14.81 -1.60 9.27
N ASP A 6 -14.84 -1.08 10.48
CA ASP A 6 -15.93 -0.23 10.95
C ASP A 6 -15.85 1.18 10.34
N VAL A 7 -14.66 1.77 10.29
CA VAL A 7 -14.43 3.07 9.65
C VAL A 7 -14.74 3.00 8.14
N LEU A 8 -14.37 1.91 7.47
CA LEU A 8 -14.65 1.72 6.03
C LEU A 8 -16.13 1.83 5.67
N LYS A 9 -17.06 1.57 6.60
CA LYS A 9 -18.51 1.73 6.36
C LYS A 9 -18.93 3.19 6.14
N LYS A 10 -18.09 4.14 6.56
CA LYS A 10 -18.36 5.59 6.53
C LYS A 10 -17.52 6.33 5.50
N LEU A 11 -16.55 5.66 4.87
CA LEU A 11 -15.70 6.22 3.84
C LEU A 11 -16.32 6.01 2.45
N GLN A 12 -15.80 6.71 1.45
CA GLN A 12 -16.11 6.49 0.03
C GLN A 12 -14.83 6.10 -0.72
N PRO A 13 -14.28 4.89 -0.51
CA PRO A 13 -12.92 4.57 -0.96
C PRO A 13 -12.72 4.71 -2.47
N ILE A 14 -13.77 4.50 -3.27
CA ILE A 14 -13.70 4.67 -4.72
C ILE A 14 -13.44 6.14 -5.08
N GLN A 15 -14.15 7.07 -4.44
CA GLN A 15 -13.96 8.50 -4.66
C GLN A 15 -12.58 8.95 -4.15
N ASP A 16 -12.18 8.51 -2.96
CA ASP A 16 -10.84 8.83 -2.40
C ASP A 16 -9.70 8.34 -3.33
N ILE A 17 -9.87 7.16 -3.94
CA ILE A 17 -8.90 6.61 -4.91
C ILE A 17 -8.90 7.42 -6.21
N GLU A 18 -10.07 7.81 -6.72
CA GLU A 18 -10.21 8.65 -7.92
C GLU A 18 -9.49 9.99 -7.73
N GLU A 19 -9.71 10.67 -6.60
CA GLU A 19 -9.02 11.91 -6.23
C GLU A 19 -7.49 11.72 -6.17
N GLY A 20 -7.03 10.59 -5.62
CA GLY A 20 -5.61 10.23 -5.63
C GLY A 20 -5.02 10.10 -7.04
N PHE A 21 -5.76 9.50 -7.99
CA PHE A 21 -5.34 9.43 -9.39
C PHE A 21 -5.33 10.79 -10.09
N VAL A 22 -6.30 11.66 -9.78
CA VAL A 22 -6.32 13.04 -10.27
C VAL A 22 -5.08 13.79 -9.77
N ALA A 23 -4.81 13.76 -8.46
CA ALA A 23 -3.65 14.43 -7.88
C ALA A 23 -2.32 13.92 -8.46
N TYR A 24 -2.20 12.61 -8.68
CA TYR A 24 -1.04 12.04 -9.38
C TYR A 24 -0.89 12.58 -10.81
N SER A 25 -1.99 12.62 -11.56
CA SER A 25 -1.99 13.11 -12.95
C SER A 25 -1.68 14.60 -13.06
N GLU A 26 -2.02 15.38 -12.04
CA GLU A 26 -1.69 16.80 -11.91
C GLU A 26 -0.26 17.06 -11.41
N GLY A 27 0.52 16.02 -11.13
CA GLY A 27 1.88 16.15 -10.58
C GLY A 27 1.92 16.58 -9.11
N LYS A 28 0.79 16.47 -8.39
CA LYS A 28 0.64 16.79 -6.97
C LYS A 28 0.87 15.60 -6.04
N ALA A 29 1.20 14.42 -6.58
CA ALA A 29 1.59 13.27 -5.78
C ALA A 29 3.07 12.95 -6.00
N MET A 30 3.83 12.84 -4.92
CA MET A 30 5.21 12.35 -4.95
C MET A 30 5.19 10.84 -4.71
N ILE A 31 5.52 10.06 -5.74
CA ILE A 31 5.54 8.59 -5.68
C ILE A 31 6.93 8.10 -6.07
N PRO A 32 7.77 7.69 -5.12
CA PRO A 32 9.06 7.08 -5.41
C PRO A 32 8.93 5.71 -6.10
N PRO A 33 10.04 5.22 -6.68
CA PRO A 33 10.11 3.84 -7.17
C PRO A 33 9.75 2.81 -6.09
N VAL A 34 9.14 1.71 -6.51
CA VAL A 34 8.79 0.59 -5.63
C VAL A 34 10.07 -0.07 -5.10
N GLY A 35 10.16 -0.26 -3.79
CA GLY A 35 11.19 -1.12 -3.20
C GLY A 35 10.74 -2.58 -3.28
N GLU A 36 11.61 -3.47 -3.76
CA GLU A 36 11.29 -4.89 -3.94
C GLU A 36 12.31 -5.78 -3.24
N MET A 37 11.82 -6.85 -2.61
CA MET A 37 12.64 -7.92 -2.05
C MET A 37 12.07 -9.26 -2.47
N ILE A 38 12.81 -9.99 -3.31
CA ILE A 38 12.38 -11.26 -3.89
C ILE A 38 12.98 -12.43 -3.11
N PHE A 39 12.13 -13.38 -2.72
CA PHE A 39 12.48 -14.57 -1.96
C PHE A 39 12.45 -15.80 -2.86
N LYS A 40 13.50 -16.63 -2.78
CA LYS A 40 13.54 -17.93 -3.47
C LYS A 40 12.90 -19.05 -2.66
N LYS A 41 12.99 -19.00 -1.32
CA LYS A 41 12.48 -20.04 -0.42
C LYS A 41 12.07 -19.47 0.95
N PRO A 42 10.78 -19.51 1.33
CA PRO A 42 9.65 -19.83 0.45
C PRO A 42 9.57 -18.83 -0.72
N PRO A 43 9.04 -19.25 -1.88
CA PRO A 43 8.89 -18.34 -3.03
C PRO A 43 7.90 -17.23 -2.69
N GLY A 44 8.29 -15.98 -2.94
CA GLY A 44 7.49 -14.82 -2.61
C GLY A 44 8.22 -13.51 -2.79
N ASP A 45 7.57 -12.42 -2.41
CA ASP A 45 8.07 -11.06 -2.54
C ASP A 45 7.56 -10.16 -1.41
N VAL A 46 8.32 -9.11 -1.14
CA VAL A 46 7.91 -7.99 -0.30
C VAL A 46 8.08 -6.72 -1.11
N HIS A 47 7.04 -5.88 -1.08
CA HIS A 47 7.02 -4.59 -1.75
C HIS A 47 6.85 -3.45 -0.76
N ILE A 48 7.65 -2.40 -0.93
CA ILE A 48 7.52 -1.12 -0.24
C ILE A 48 7.01 -0.10 -1.26
N LYS A 49 5.80 0.40 -1.01
CA LYS A 49 5.15 1.46 -1.81
C LYS A 49 4.86 2.62 -0.87
N TYR A 50 5.28 3.81 -1.26
CA TYR A 50 5.22 4.97 -0.41
C TYR A 50 5.04 6.23 -1.23
N GLY A 51 4.56 7.29 -0.59
CA GLY A 51 4.32 8.56 -1.25
C GLY A 51 3.52 9.51 -0.37
N TYR A 52 3.34 10.72 -0.88
CA TYR A 52 2.53 11.76 -0.25
C TYR A 52 1.88 12.64 -1.32
N ILE A 53 0.82 13.34 -0.93
CA ILE A 53 0.24 14.43 -1.72
C ILE A 53 0.92 15.74 -1.27
N VAL A 54 1.39 16.53 -2.21
CA VAL A 54 2.03 17.83 -1.95
C VAL A 54 1.08 18.71 -1.14
N ASP A 55 1.61 19.34 -0.08
CA ASP A 55 0.87 20.17 0.88
C ASP A 55 -0.16 19.43 1.76
N ASP A 56 -0.11 18.08 1.81
CA ASP A 56 -0.83 17.27 2.81
C ASP A 56 0.03 17.09 4.08
N ASP A 57 -0.60 16.87 5.23
CA ASP A 57 0.06 16.73 6.54
C ASP A 57 0.79 15.38 6.69
N TYR A 58 0.44 14.39 5.86
CA TYR A 58 0.87 13.00 6.02
C TYR A 58 1.49 12.39 4.76
N TYR A 59 2.45 11.51 4.99
CA TYR A 59 2.92 10.56 4.00
C TYR A 59 2.60 9.13 4.44
N VAL A 60 2.51 8.23 3.45
CA VAL A 60 2.11 6.85 3.68
C VAL A 60 3.22 5.92 3.24
N ILE A 61 3.53 4.92 4.07
CA ILE A 61 4.38 3.79 3.69
C ILE A 61 3.57 2.51 3.85
N LYS A 62 3.39 1.78 2.74
CA LYS A 62 2.83 0.44 2.73
C LYS A 62 3.95 -0.58 2.53
N ILE A 63 4.02 -1.55 3.44
CA ILE A 63 4.85 -2.75 3.28
C ILE A 63 3.89 -3.93 3.14
N ALA A 64 3.96 -4.64 2.02
CA ALA A 64 3.13 -5.80 1.77
C ALA A 64 4.00 -6.97 1.32
N SER A 65 3.70 -8.15 1.86
CA SER A 65 4.39 -9.39 1.53
C SER A 65 3.42 -10.41 0.96
N GLY A 66 3.92 -11.23 0.08
CA GLY A 66 3.21 -12.34 -0.53
C GLY A 66 4.10 -13.57 -0.60
N PHE A 67 3.62 -14.70 -0.07
CA PHE A 67 4.35 -15.96 -0.12
C PHE A 67 3.44 -17.08 -0.59
N PHE A 68 3.97 -17.93 -1.47
CA PHE A 68 3.34 -19.18 -1.82
C PHE A 68 3.75 -20.26 -0.82
N GLU A 69 2.81 -21.12 -0.45
CA GLU A 69 3.07 -22.24 0.47
C GLU A 69 4.11 -23.22 -0.12
N SER A 70 4.15 -23.36 -1.45
CA SER A 70 5.17 -24.09 -2.19
C SER A 70 5.19 -23.64 -3.66
N SER A 71 6.23 -24.02 -4.41
CA SER A 71 6.39 -23.66 -5.83
C SER A 71 5.28 -24.18 -6.75
N SER A 72 4.50 -25.18 -6.31
CA SER A 72 3.39 -25.78 -7.05
C SER A 72 2.03 -25.47 -6.43
N SER A 73 1.98 -24.69 -5.35
CA SER A 73 0.74 -24.34 -4.66
C SER A 73 0.14 -23.07 -5.23
N ASN A 74 -1.17 -23.07 -5.47
CA ASN A 74 -1.95 -21.86 -5.75
C ASN A 74 -2.35 -21.12 -4.46
N ARG A 75 -1.96 -21.63 -3.28
CA ARG A 75 -2.27 -21.00 -2.01
C ARG A 75 -1.24 -19.91 -1.71
N TYR A 76 -1.72 -18.68 -1.78
CA TYR A 76 -0.97 -17.45 -1.56
C TYR A 76 -1.38 -16.83 -0.22
N THR A 77 -0.41 -16.64 0.67
CA THR A 77 -0.58 -15.89 1.91
C THR A 77 -0.05 -14.47 1.71
N SER A 78 -0.86 -13.48 2.05
CA SER A 78 -0.42 -12.08 2.08
C SER A 78 -0.52 -11.55 3.49
N ASP A 79 0.41 -10.65 3.81
CA ASP A 79 0.38 -9.84 5.00
C ASP A 79 0.86 -8.42 4.65
N GLY A 80 0.53 -7.45 5.46
CA GLY A 80 1.00 -6.10 5.24
C GLY A 80 0.60 -5.12 6.32
N LEU A 81 1.26 -3.99 6.25
CA LEU A 81 1.08 -2.87 7.15
C LEU A 81 1.08 -1.57 6.34
N VAL A 82 0.42 -0.58 6.90
CA VAL A 82 0.43 0.79 6.39
C VAL A 82 0.78 1.70 7.55
N PHE A 83 1.87 2.44 7.40
CA PHE A 83 2.22 3.54 8.29
C PHE A 83 1.67 4.83 7.72
N TYR A 84 0.91 5.56 8.54
CA TYR A 84 0.45 6.91 8.27
C TYR A 84 1.29 7.83 9.16
N LEU A 85 2.13 8.66 8.54
CA LEU A 85 3.21 9.36 9.22
C LEU A 85 3.07 10.85 8.95
N TYR A 86 2.99 11.64 10.01
CA TYR A 86 2.94 13.10 9.94
C TYR A 86 4.32 13.66 9.57
N TYR A 87 4.37 14.66 8.69
CA TYR A 87 5.63 15.30 8.29
C TYR A 87 5.62 16.83 8.27
N GLY A 88 4.50 17.48 8.62
CA GLY A 88 4.42 18.93 8.78
C GLY A 88 3.05 19.47 8.44
#